data_AF-A0A0B1SGC0-F1
#
_entry.id   AF-A0A0B1SGC0-F1
#
_cell.length_a   1.000
_cell.length_b   1.000
_cell.length_c   1.000
_cell.angle_alpha   90.00
_cell.angle_beta   90.00
_cell.angle_gamma   90.00
#
_symmetry.space_group_name_H-M   'P 1'
#
loop_
_entity.id
_entity.type
_entity.pdbx_description
1 polymer ?
#
loop_
_entity_poly.entity_id
_entity_poly.type
_entity_poly.pdbx_seq_one_letter_code
_entity_poly.pdbx_strand_id
1 'polypeptide(L)'
;CPHDPLIGVETTYPDRDGQISIGNYSDVDPSLRSPCNSHCLCSEAEFHPVCAEFTNGRQFSYYSPCYAGCAEAYSPLQKFYTNCTCVVETSRLHLRQVKKGLCQSNCRGLFGFLAIFAPLSLCTFAVGVPIISVILRTVDYNERSFALGIQGILVRVVGTIPAPVLFGWMFDVSCIRYQSEPCTDPESGSCLLYSNKLLADLFLTFSIIGQVGEANMSSTDHTQFPRSTAGRA
;
A
#
# COMPACT_ATOMS: atom_id res chain seq x y z
N CYS A 1 -2.02 -4.28 6.77
CA CYS A 1 -1.15 -5.09 7.66
C CYS A 1 0.24 -4.47 7.67
N PRO A 2 1.01 -4.62 8.76
CA PRO A 2 2.43 -4.29 8.69
C PRO A 2 3.09 -5.15 7.60
N HIS A 3 4.01 -4.55 6.86
CA HIS A 3 4.90 -5.27 5.96
C HIS A 3 5.96 -6.02 6.79
N ASP A 4 6.51 -7.12 6.27
CA ASP A 4 7.59 -7.84 6.94
C ASP A 4 8.86 -6.99 6.94
N PRO A 5 9.49 -6.72 8.10
CA PRO A 5 10.58 -5.76 8.17
C PRO A 5 11.77 -6.20 7.31
N LEU A 6 12.35 -5.25 6.59
CA LEU A 6 13.50 -5.50 5.72
C LEU A 6 14.79 -5.49 6.54
N ILE A 7 15.51 -6.61 6.54
CA ILE A 7 16.78 -6.77 7.27
C ILE A 7 17.85 -5.87 6.66
N GLY A 8 18.56 -5.18 7.54
CA GLY A 8 19.59 -4.19 7.22
C GLY A 8 19.05 -2.79 6.94
N VAL A 9 17.73 -2.60 6.90
CA VAL A 9 17.08 -1.31 6.63
C VAL A 9 16.17 -0.89 7.76
N GLU A 10 15.24 -1.76 8.16
CA GLU A 10 14.30 -1.51 9.27
C GLU A 10 14.69 -2.27 10.52
N THR A 11 15.37 -3.41 10.35
CA THR A 11 15.82 -4.28 11.45
C THR A 11 17.27 -4.70 11.26
N THR A 12 17.94 -5.10 12.33
CA THR A 12 19.30 -5.64 12.27
C THR A 12 19.30 -7.07 11.71
N TYR A 13 20.48 -7.53 11.27
CA TYR A 13 20.68 -8.94 10.92
C TYR A 13 20.41 -9.86 12.13
N PRO A 14 19.91 -11.08 11.90
CA PRO A 14 19.72 -12.05 12.98
C PRO A 14 21.06 -12.45 13.59
N ASP A 15 21.12 -12.54 14.91
CA ASP A 15 22.29 -13.06 15.62
C ASP A 15 22.40 -14.58 15.43
N ARG A 16 23.47 -15.21 15.97
CA ARG A 16 23.74 -16.65 15.87
C ARG A 16 22.61 -17.53 16.40
N ASP A 17 21.78 -17.01 17.30
CA ASP A 17 20.59 -17.70 17.82
C ASP A 17 19.32 -17.49 16.97
N GLY A 18 19.41 -16.77 15.84
CA GLY A 18 18.29 -16.45 14.96
C GLY A 18 17.33 -15.42 15.54
N GLN A 19 17.76 -14.63 16.52
CA GLN A 19 16.99 -13.53 17.09
C GLN A 19 17.33 -12.21 16.40
N ILE A 20 16.31 -11.40 16.15
CA ILE A 20 16.44 -10.05 15.62
C ILE A 20 16.18 -9.08 16.76
N SER A 21 17.13 -8.18 17.02
CA SER A 21 16.97 -7.10 17.99
C SER A 21 16.07 -6.03 17.39
N ILE A 22 14.80 -6.03 17.75
CA ILE A 22 13.86 -4.94 17.42
C ILE A 22 14.01 -3.92 18.54
N GLY A 23 14.83 -2.90 18.31
CA GLY A 23 15.15 -1.90 19.31
C GLY A 23 13.92 -1.10 19.73
N ASN A 24 13.57 -1.19 21.01
CA ASN A 24 13.02 -0.04 21.74
C ASN A 24 14.08 0.55 22.71
N TYR A 25 15.31 0.00 22.72
CA TYR A 25 16.43 0.47 23.55
C TYR A 25 17.80 -0.15 23.16
N SER A 26 18.16 -0.14 21.88
CA SER A 26 19.53 -0.52 21.46
C SER A 26 20.05 0.52 20.49
N ASP A 27 21.13 1.21 20.87
CA ASP A 27 21.93 2.21 20.13
C ASP A 27 22.54 1.71 18.80
N VAL A 28 21.95 0.68 18.18
CA VAL A 28 22.48 0.06 16.96
C VAL A 28 21.51 0.36 15.83
N ASP A 29 21.84 1.39 15.05
CA ASP A 29 21.15 1.67 13.80
C ASP A 29 21.28 0.48 12.84
N PRO A 30 20.21 0.08 12.14
CA PRO A 30 20.27 -0.99 11.15
C PRO A 30 21.20 -0.60 10.00
N SER A 31 22.10 -1.51 9.63
CA SER A 31 23.03 -1.35 8.52
C SER A 31 22.83 -2.46 7.50
N LEU A 32 22.83 -2.10 6.21
CA LEU A 32 22.79 -3.04 5.08
C LEU A 32 24.00 -3.98 5.07
N ARG A 33 25.16 -3.49 5.50
CA ARG A 33 26.41 -4.26 5.57
C ARG A 33 26.55 -4.96 6.92
N SER A 34 26.93 -6.24 6.87
CA SER A 34 27.10 -7.13 8.01
C SER A 34 28.27 -8.09 7.75
N PRO A 35 28.93 -8.66 8.78
CA PRO A 35 30.00 -9.63 8.57
C PRO A 35 29.62 -10.80 7.66
N CYS A 36 28.35 -11.23 7.66
CA CYS A 36 27.88 -12.34 6.84
C CYS A 36 27.88 -12.00 5.33
N ASN A 37 27.59 -10.75 4.93
CA ASN A 37 27.59 -10.33 3.53
C ASN A 37 28.91 -9.68 3.08
N SER A 38 29.95 -9.73 3.91
CA SER A 38 31.28 -9.16 3.60
C SER A 38 32.02 -9.88 2.47
N HIS A 39 31.61 -11.11 2.13
CA HIS A 39 32.22 -11.91 1.07
C HIS A 39 31.83 -11.43 -0.34
N CYS A 40 30.85 -10.53 -0.46
CA CYS A 40 30.38 -10.02 -1.74
C CYS A 40 30.33 -8.48 -1.75
N LEU A 41 30.68 -7.88 -2.90
CA LEU A 41 30.71 -6.43 -3.11
C LEU A 41 29.32 -5.92 -3.47
N CYS A 42 28.42 -5.85 -2.47
CA CYS A 42 27.04 -5.47 -2.70
C CYS A 42 26.88 -4.00 -3.08
N SER A 43 26.07 -3.75 -4.11
CA SER A 43 25.64 -2.42 -4.54
C SER A 43 24.31 -2.06 -3.89
N GLU A 44 24.23 -0.86 -3.29
CA GLU A 44 22.98 -0.34 -2.74
C GLU A 44 21.99 0.07 -3.84
N ALA A 45 22.46 0.34 -5.06
CA ALA A 45 21.61 0.69 -6.19
C ALA A 45 20.80 -0.51 -6.73
N GLU A 46 21.20 -1.74 -6.42
CA GLU A 46 20.58 -2.96 -6.95
C GLU A 46 19.56 -3.56 -5.96
N PHE A 47 18.31 -3.12 -6.08
CA PHE A 47 17.21 -3.62 -5.27
C PHE A 47 16.56 -4.88 -5.87
N HIS A 48 16.86 -6.03 -5.28
CA HIS A 48 16.35 -7.34 -5.69
C HIS A 48 15.90 -8.16 -4.48
N PRO A 49 14.74 -7.83 -3.86
CA PRO A 49 14.37 -8.40 -2.58
C PRO A 49 14.26 -9.92 -2.63
N VAL A 50 14.66 -10.56 -1.54
CA VAL A 50 14.55 -12.01 -1.35
C VAL A 50 13.91 -12.33 -0.02
N CYS A 51 13.09 -13.38 0.00
CA CYS A 51 12.39 -13.85 1.18
C CYS A 51 12.94 -15.21 1.63
N ALA A 52 13.47 -15.28 2.84
CA ALA A 52 13.80 -16.53 3.51
C ALA A 52 12.58 -17.04 4.29
N GLU A 53 11.99 -18.15 3.85
CA GLU A 53 10.88 -18.82 4.55
C GLU A 53 11.43 -19.91 5.48
N PHE A 54 11.00 -19.90 6.76
CA PHE A 54 11.34 -20.93 7.73
C PHE A 54 10.15 -21.87 7.97
N THR A 55 10.44 -23.11 8.40
CA THR A 55 9.42 -24.14 8.62
C THR A 55 8.44 -23.82 9.75
N ASN A 56 8.85 -23.01 10.73
CA ASN A 56 8.02 -22.54 11.84
C ASN A 56 7.03 -21.43 11.44
N GLY A 57 7.02 -21.01 10.17
CA GLY A 57 6.15 -19.95 9.64
C GLY A 57 6.73 -18.53 9.77
N ARG A 58 7.91 -18.36 10.38
CA ARG A 58 8.64 -17.08 10.33
C ARG A 58 9.23 -16.86 8.94
N GLN A 59 9.32 -15.60 8.55
CA GLN A 59 9.86 -15.19 7.25
C GLN A 59 10.73 -13.95 7.44
N PHE A 60 11.81 -13.85 6.67
CA PHE A 60 12.74 -12.72 6.72
C PHE A 60 12.99 -12.18 5.31
N SER A 61 12.78 -10.88 5.11
CA SER A 61 13.05 -10.20 3.85
C SER A 61 14.43 -9.55 3.88
N TYR A 62 15.21 -9.71 2.82
CA TYR A 62 16.52 -9.06 2.64
C TYR A 62 16.51 -8.18 1.40
N TYR A 63 17.34 -7.12 1.41
CA TYR A 63 17.40 -6.11 0.34
C TYR A 63 17.77 -6.68 -1.03
N SER A 64 18.75 -7.57 -1.07
CA SER A 64 19.20 -8.25 -2.28
C SER A 64 19.74 -9.65 -1.97
N PRO A 65 19.91 -10.55 -2.95
CA PRO A 65 20.56 -11.84 -2.71
C PRO A 65 22.01 -11.69 -2.20
N CYS A 66 22.70 -10.61 -2.60
CA CYS A 66 24.03 -10.27 -2.09
C CYS A 66 24.00 -9.91 -0.60
N TYR A 67 23.05 -9.07 -0.18
CA TYR A 67 22.89 -8.72 1.23
C TYR A 67 22.40 -9.89 2.08
N ALA A 68 21.67 -10.86 1.50
CA ALA A 68 21.37 -12.15 2.13
C ALA A 68 22.58 -13.12 2.18
N GLY A 69 23.67 -12.75 1.51
CA GLY A 69 24.92 -13.51 1.48
C GLY A 69 24.85 -14.80 0.68
N CYS A 70 24.01 -14.85 -0.36
CA CYS A 70 23.87 -16.01 -1.25
C CYS A 70 25.04 -16.06 -2.25
N ALA A 71 25.80 -17.16 -2.23
CA ALA A 71 26.94 -17.35 -3.12
C ALA A 71 26.55 -17.82 -4.53
N GLU A 72 25.42 -18.51 -4.66
CA GLU A 72 24.96 -19.11 -5.92
C GLU A 72 23.96 -18.20 -6.65
N ALA A 73 24.04 -18.18 -7.97
CA ALA A 73 23.09 -17.44 -8.81
C ALA A 73 21.68 -18.03 -8.71
N TYR A 74 20.67 -17.18 -8.96
CA TYR A 74 19.27 -17.60 -8.94
C TYR A 74 19.04 -18.81 -9.85
N SER A 75 18.51 -19.89 -9.29
CA SER A 75 18.20 -21.10 -10.05
C SER A 75 16.80 -20.96 -10.71
N PRO A 76 16.69 -20.79 -12.05
CA PRO A 76 15.37 -20.60 -12.68
C PRO A 76 14.50 -21.87 -12.63
N LEU A 77 15.11 -23.06 -12.60
CA LEU A 77 14.39 -24.33 -12.48
C LEU A 77 13.74 -24.50 -11.11
N GLN A 78 14.50 -24.20 -10.06
CA GLN A 78 14.15 -24.45 -8.67
C GLN A 78 13.43 -23.24 -8.03
N LYS A 79 13.60 -22.05 -8.62
CA LYS A 79 13.02 -20.76 -8.20
C LYS A 79 13.45 -20.30 -6.82
N PHE A 80 14.57 -20.81 -6.29
CA PHE A 80 15.11 -20.41 -5.01
C PHE A 80 16.62 -20.10 -5.08
N TYR A 81 17.09 -19.30 -4.12
CA TYR A 81 18.50 -19.06 -3.85
C TYR A 81 19.03 -20.08 -2.84
N THR A 82 20.30 -20.40 -2.96
CA THR A 82 21.03 -21.39 -2.17
C THR A 82 22.27 -20.76 -1.57
N ASN A 83 22.78 -21.39 -0.50
CA ASN A 83 24.05 -21.02 0.12
C ASN A 83 24.10 -19.56 0.61
N CYS A 84 23.05 -19.14 1.32
CA CYS A 84 22.89 -17.79 1.85
C CYS A 84 23.41 -17.71 3.29
N THR A 85 24.58 -17.08 3.47
CA THR A 85 25.31 -17.04 4.74
C THR A 85 24.67 -16.14 5.81
N CYS A 86 23.89 -15.13 5.43
CA CYS A 86 23.18 -14.28 6.39
C CYS A 86 21.87 -14.90 6.90
N VAL A 87 21.43 -16.01 6.29
CA VAL A 87 20.23 -16.74 6.68
C VAL A 87 20.62 -17.80 7.71
N VAL A 88 20.52 -17.45 8.98
CA VAL A 88 20.95 -18.33 10.08
C VAL A 88 19.95 -19.47 10.29
N GLU A 89 20.43 -20.71 10.20
CA GLU A 89 19.69 -21.91 10.56
C GLU A 89 20.01 -22.31 12.00
N THR A 90 18.99 -22.52 12.83
CA THR A 90 19.15 -22.98 14.21
C THR A 90 18.21 -24.15 14.49
N SER A 91 18.37 -24.83 15.63
CA SER A 91 17.49 -25.94 16.03
C SER A 91 16.01 -25.54 16.18
N ARG A 92 15.68 -24.24 16.20
CA ARG A 92 14.30 -23.71 16.21
C ARG A 92 13.89 -23.06 14.88
N LEU A 93 14.85 -22.75 14.01
CA LEU A 93 14.66 -22.06 12.74
C LEU A 93 15.29 -22.92 11.63
N HIS A 94 14.50 -23.81 11.04
CA HIS A 94 14.92 -24.56 9.86
C HIS A 94 14.55 -23.82 8.59
N LEU A 95 15.53 -23.60 7.73
CA LEU A 95 15.33 -22.92 6.45
C LEU A 95 14.52 -23.82 5.53
N ARG A 96 13.39 -23.32 5.03
CA ARG A 96 12.59 -24.03 4.04
C ARG A 96 13.06 -23.74 2.62
N GLN A 97 13.19 -22.46 2.30
CA GLN A 97 13.61 -21.97 0.98
C GLN A 97 13.84 -20.46 1.01
N VAL A 98 14.70 -19.97 0.12
CA VAL A 98 14.90 -18.53 -0.12
C VAL A 98 14.36 -18.19 -1.50
N LYS A 99 13.26 -17.44 -1.60
CA LYS A 99 12.62 -17.08 -2.88
C LYS A 99 12.97 -15.67 -3.29
N LYS A 100 12.84 -15.40 -4.59
CA LYS A 100 12.82 -14.04 -5.14
C LYS A 100 11.52 -13.33 -4.72
N GLY A 101 11.63 -12.07 -4.35
CA GLY A 101 10.53 -11.19 -3.97
C GLY A 101 10.45 -10.96 -2.47
N LEU A 102 9.51 -10.09 -2.09
CA LEU A 102 9.17 -9.82 -0.70
C LEU A 102 8.39 -10.99 -0.09
N CYS A 103 8.47 -11.13 1.22
CA CYS A 103 7.76 -12.18 1.94
C CYS A 103 6.24 -12.05 1.83
N GLN A 104 5.56 -13.20 1.74
CA GLN A 104 4.11 -13.23 1.62
C GLN A 104 3.50 -13.14 3.02
N SER A 105 3.09 -11.93 3.40
CA SER A 105 2.36 -11.72 4.64
C SER A 105 1.00 -12.44 4.62
N ASN A 106 0.76 -13.35 5.57
CA ASN A 106 -0.54 -14.00 5.74
C ASN A 106 -1.49 -13.03 6.47
N CYS A 107 -1.97 -12.03 5.73
CA CYS A 107 -2.72 -10.92 6.28
C CYS A 107 -4.23 -11.18 6.26
N ARG A 108 -4.79 -11.59 7.41
CA ARG A 108 -6.27 -11.65 7.59
C ARG A 108 -6.93 -10.27 7.46
N GLY A 109 -6.19 -9.19 7.73
CA GLY A 109 -6.65 -7.81 7.59
C GLY A 109 -6.99 -7.40 6.16
N LEU A 110 -6.43 -8.07 5.14
CA LEU A 110 -6.80 -7.84 3.74
C LEU A 110 -8.28 -8.15 3.51
N PHE A 111 -8.77 -9.25 4.09
CA PHE A 111 -10.18 -9.61 4.00
C PHE A 111 -11.07 -8.56 4.69
N GLY A 112 -10.62 -8.00 5.82
CA GLY A 112 -11.29 -6.90 6.49
C GLY A 112 -11.34 -5.63 5.64
N PHE A 113 -10.22 -5.25 5.01
CA PHE A 113 -10.16 -4.13 4.07
C PHE A 113 -11.13 -4.32 2.91
N LEU A 114 -11.13 -5.50 2.28
CA LEU A 114 -12.04 -5.83 1.17
C LEU A 114 -13.51 -5.82 1.62
N ALA A 115 -13.80 -6.33 2.82
CA ALA A 115 -15.15 -6.35 3.38
C ALA A 115 -15.70 -4.95 3.67
N ILE A 116 -14.85 -3.95 3.90
CA ILE A 116 -15.24 -2.54 4.08
C ILE A 116 -15.26 -1.82 2.73
N PHE A 117 -14.23 -2.00 1.90
CA PHE A 117 -14.10 -1.30 0.63
C PHE A 117 -15.19 -1.69 -0.39
N ALA A 118 -15.55 -2.97 -0.46
CA ALA A 118 -16.59 -3.46 -1.37
C ALA A 118 -17.95 -2.78 -1.15
N PRO A 119 -18.57 -2.78 0.05
CA PRO A 119 -19.84 -2.09 0.26
C PRO A 119 -19.71 -0.58 0.08
N LEU A 120 -18.58 0.04 0.45
CA LEU A 120 -18.36 1.46 0.19
C LEU A 120 -18.43 1.76 -1.31
N SER A 121 -17.74 0.99 -2.15
CA SER A 121 -17.84 1.16 -3.61
C SER A 121 -19.25 0.94 -4.14
N LEU A 122 -20.01 -0.02 -3.59
CA LEU A 122 -21.41 -0.22 -3.98
C LEU A 122 -22.29 0.97 -3.59
N CYS A 123 -22.08 1.54 -2.40
CA CYS A 123 -22.80 2.73 -1.95
C CYS A 123 -22.58 3.93 -2.86
N THR A 124 -21.36 4.19 -3.34
CA THR A 124 -21.09 5.32 -4.24
C THR A 124 -21.84 5.17 -5.58
N PHE A 125 -21.82 3.98 -6.18
CA PHE A 125 -22.62 3.72 -7.39
C PHE A 125 -24.13 3.80 -7.12
N ALA A 126 -24.59 3.31 -5.98
CA ALA A 126 -25.99 3.34 -5.58
C ALA A 126 -26.51 4.77 -5.37
N VAL A 127 -25.67 5.71 -4.93
CA VAL A 127 -26.01 7.14 -4.79
C VAL A 127 -25.93 7.89 -6.13
N GLY A 128 -25.04 7.49 -7.04
CA GLY A 128 -24.96 8.11 -8.38
C GLY A 128 -26.25 8.00 -9.19
N VAL A 129 -26.92 6.84 -9.15
CA VAL A 129 -28.17 6.58 -9.90
C VAL A 129 -29.34 7.52 -9.49
N PRO A 130 -29.70 7.67 -8.19
CA PRO A 130 -30.78 8.56 -7.79
C PRO A 130 -30.48 10.02 -8.07
N ILE A 131 -29.22 10.47 -7.98
CA ILE A 131 -28.86 11.86 -8.31
C ILE A 131 -29.21 12.18 -9.78
N ILE A 132 -28.80 11.31 -10.70
CA ILE A 132 -29.17 11.44 -12.13
C ILE A 132 -30.69 11.41 -12.31
N SER A 133 -31.37 10.52 -11.57
CA SER A 133 -32.84 10.39 -11.62
C SER A 133 -33.58 11.64 -11.14
N VAL A 134 -33.09 12.30 -10.09
CA VAL A 134 -33.68 13.56 -9.56
C VAL A 134 -33.49 14.69 -10.56
N ILE A 135 -32.30 14.81 -11.17
CA ILE A 135 -32.03 15.85 -12.17
C ILE A 135 -32.96 15.70 -13.37
N LEU A 136 -33.12 14.48 -13.89
CA LEU A 136 -34.01 14.22 -15.03
C LEU A 136 -35.49 14.50 -14.75
N ARG A 137 -35.92 14.44 -13.48
CA ARG A 137 -37.31 14.75 -13.07
C ARG A 137 -37.53 16.23 -12.76
N THR A 138 -36.48 16.98 -12.45
CA THR A 138 -36.57 18.41 -12.08
C THR A 138 -36.40 19.34 -13.28
N VAL A 139 -35.82 18.86 -14.38
CA VAL A 139 -35.53 19.66 -15.58
C VAL A 139 -36.36 19.22 -16.81
N ASP A 140 -36.80 20.21 -17.60
CA ASP A 140 -37.53 20.00 -18.85
C ASP A 140 -36.70 19.26 -19.90
N TYR A 141 -37.38 18.54 -20.81
CA TYR A 141 -36.74 17.63 -21.78
C TYR A 141 -35.63 18.30 -22.62
N ASN A 142 -35.83 19.56 -22.99
CA ASN A 142 -34.91 20.32 -23.85
C ASN A 142 -33.61 20.73 -23.12
N GLU A 143 -33.63 20.79 -21.79
CA GLU A 143 -32.50 21.28 -20.95
C GLU A 143 -31.77 20.15 -20.22
N ARG A 144 -32.23 18.89 -20.37
CA ARG A 144 -31.65 17.71 -19.69
C ARG A 144 -30.18 17.50 -19.99
N SER A 145 -29.79 17.58 -21.25
CA SER A 145 -28.40 17.39 -21.67
C SER A 145 -27.47 18.47 -21.13
N PHE A 146 -27.98 19.70 -20.99
CA PHE A 146 -27.24 20.81 -20.39
C PHE A 146 -27.06 20.61 -18.88
N ALA A 147 -28.14 20.25 -18.17
CA ALA A 147 -28.09 19.96 -16.73
C ALA A 147 -27.14 18.80 -16.37
N LEU A 148 -27.20 17.68 -17.12
CA LEU A 148 -26.28 16.56 -16.96
C LEU A 148 -24.82 16.95 -17.27
N GLY A 149 -24.61 17.85 -18.24
CA GLY A 149 -23.31 18.42 -18.54
C GLY A 149 -22.72 19.20 -17.37
N ILE A 150 -23.51 20.11 -16.76
CA ILE A 150 -23.09 20.87 -15.57
C ILE A 150 -22.79 19.94 -14.40
N GLN A 151 -23.68 18.98 -14.11
CA GLN A 151 -23.46 17.99 -13.07
C GLN A 151 -22.14 17.22 -13.29
N GLY A 152 -21.90 16.77 -14.53
CA GLY A 152 -20.66 16.09 -14.89
C GLY A 152 -19.41 16.95 -14.67
N ILE A 153 -19.48 18.24 -14.99
CA ILE A 153 -18.39 19.20 -14.73
C ILE A 153 -18.17 19.34 -13.22
N LEU A 154 -19.23 19.53 -12.43
CA LEU A 154 -19.12 19.67 -10.97
C LEU A 154 -18.52 18.42 -10.31
N VAL A 155 -19.00 17.23 -10.68
CA VAL A 155 -18.45 15.95 -10.19
C VAL A 155 -16.97 15.82 -10.56
N ARG A 156 -16.60 16.24 -11.77
CA ARG A 156 -15.21 16.17 -12.20
C ARG A 156 -14.30 17.11 -11.41
N VAL A 157 -14.73 18.34 -11.20
CA VAL A 157 -13.96 19.36 -10.47
C VAL A 157 -13.79 19.00 -9.00
N VAL A 158 -14.84 18.52 -8.35
CA VAL A 158 -14.82 18.22 -6.91
C VAL A 158 -14.26 16.83 -6.61
N GLY A 159 -14.41 15.86 -7.51
CA GLY A 159 -13.99 14.47 -7.28
C GLY A 159 -12.81 14.05 -8.15
N THR A 160 -12.98 14.05 -9.47
CA THR A 160 -12.01 13.42 -10.38
C THR A 160 -10.68 14.17 -10.53
N ILE A 161 -10.66 15.49 -10.33
CA ILE A 161 -9.44 16.30 -10.37
C ILE A 161 -8.61 16.10 -9.08
N PRO A 162 -9.18 16.23 -7.86
CA PRO A 162 -8.40 16.02 -6.65
C PRO A 162 -8.04 14.55 -6.39
N ALA A 163 -8.81 13.58 -6.92
CA ALA A 163 -8.55 12.16 -6.66
C ALA A 163 -7.13 11.70 -7.09
N PRO A 164 -6.64 11.92 -8.32
CA PRO A 164 -5.28 11.55 -8.71
C PRO A 164 -4.19 12.24 -7.90
N VAL A 165 -4.40 13.51 -7.53
CA VAL A 165 -3.45 14.28 -6.70
C VAL A 165 -3.36 13.66 -5.31
N LEU A 166 -4.51 13.33 -4.72
CA LEU A 166 -4.58 12.68 -3.42
C LEU A 166 -3.96 11.28 -3.46
N PHE A 167 -4.25 10.48 -4.48
CA PHE A 167 -3.65 9.16 -4.63
C PHE A 167 -2.13 9.25 -4.80
N GLY A 168 -1.63 10.21 -5.59
CA GLY A 168 -0.20 10.48 -5.71
C GLY A 168 0.43 10.74 -4.34
N TRP A 169 -0.13 11.71 -3.60
CA TRP A 169 0.35 12.04 -2.25
C TRP A 169 0.32 10.85 -1.28
N MET A 170 -0.72 10.02 -1.33
CA MET A 170 -0.82 8.83 -0.49
C MET A 170 0.28 7.81 -0.77
N PHE A 171 0.62 7.59 -2.04
CA PHE A 171 1.73 6.72 -2.41
C PHE A 171 3.06 7.31 -1.97
N ASP A 172 3.27 8.61 -2.19
CA ASP A 172 4.51 9.30 -1.82
C ASP A 172 4.76 9.25 -0.31
N VAL A 173 3.74 9.54 0.51
CA VAL A 173 3.84 9.47 1.99
C VAL A 173 4.01 8.05 2.49
N SER A 174 3.45 7.06 1.79
CA SER A 174 3.62 5.65 2.15
C SER A 174 4.98 5.08 1.74
N CYS A 175 5.80 5.84 1.02
CA CYS A 175 7.13 5.40 0.60
C CYS A 175 8.09 5.25 1.78
N ILE A 176 8.67 4.06 1.92
CA ILE A 176 9.71 3.77 2.92
C ILE A 176 11.10 3.99 2.31
N ARG A 177 11.28 3.64 1.03
CA ARG A 177 12.57 3.76 0.34
C ARG A 177 12.45 4.19 -1.12
N TYR A 178 13.20 5.23 -1.46
CA TYR A 178 13.42 5.68 -2.83
C TYR A 178 14.55 4.89 -3.49
N GLN A 179 14.47 4.76 -4.81
CA GLN A 179 15.54 4.19 -5.61
C GLN A 179 16.75 5.14 -5.62
N SER A 180 17.90 4.66 -5.13
CA SER A 180 19.16 5.39 -5.14
C SER A 180 19.88 5.17 -6.48
N GLU A 181 19.65 6.08 -7.43
CA GLU A 181 20.46 6.14 -8.64
C GLU A 181 21.78 6.87 -8.35
N PRO A 182 22.93 6.38 -8.86
CA PRO A 182 24.26 6.94 -8.54
C PRO A 182 24.51 8.38 -9.03
N CYS A 183 23.53 9.02 -9.68
CA CYS A 183 23.64 10.37 -10.25
C CYS A 183 22.46 11.30 -9.96
N THR A 184 21.45 10.85 -9.19
CA THR A 184 20.21 11.60 -8.93
C THR A 184 20.07 11.84 -7.43
N ASP A 185 19.50 12.99 -7.04
CA ASP A 185 19.23 13.30 -5.63
C ASP A 185 18.46 12.16 -4.94
N PRO A 186 18.81 11.80 -3.68
CA PRO A 186 18.27 10.63 -2.99
C PRO A 186 16.74 10.65 -2.78
N GLU A 187 16.09 11.80 -2.98
CA GLU A 187 14.64 12.00 -2.84
C GLU A 187 13.89 12.09 -4.19
N SER A 188 14.56 12.03 -5.34
CA SER A 188 13.95 12.25 -6.67
C SER A 188 13.70 10.98 -7.49
N GLY A 189 13.84 9.79 -6.88
CA GLY A 189 13.67 8.49 -7.54
C GLY A 189 12.27 7.89 -7.42
N SER A 190 12.01 6.81 -8.15
CA SER A 190 10.80 6.00 -7.93
C SER A 190 10.88 5.26 -6.58
N CYS A 191 9.75 5.10 -5.89
CA CYS A 191 9.73 4.40 -4.61
C CYS A 191 9.76 2.86 -4.80
N LEU A 192 10.70 2.21 -4.13
CA LEU A 192 10.95 0.76 -4.19
C LEU A 192 10.09 -0.03 -3.20
N LEU A 193 9.79 0.56 -2.03
CA LEU A 193 9.09 -0.12 -0.95
C LEU A 193 8.08 0.81 -0.28
N TYR A 194 6.84 0.33 -0.15
CA TYR A 194 5.73 1.08 0.44
C TYR A 194 5.20 0.41 1.71
N SER A 195 4.73 1.23 2.67
CA SER A 195 4.10 0.76 3.90
C SER A 195 2.64 0.38 3.64
N ASN A 196 2.37 -0.92 3.57
CA ASN A 196 1.02 -1.48 3.40
C ASN A 196 0.05 -1.07 4.53
N LYS A 197 0.54 -0.76 5.73
CA LYS A 197 -0.31 -0.33 6.85
C LYS A 197 -0.76 1.11 6.69
N LEU A 198 0.19 2.02 6.47
CA LEU A 198 -0.10 3.44 6.31
C LEU A 198 -0.97 3.67 5.08
N LEU A 199 -0.63 3.01 3.97
CA LEU A 199 -1.40 3.09 2.74
C LEU A 199 -2.86 2.67 2.96
N ALA A 200 -3.10 1.50 3.55
CA ALA A 200 -4.45 1.01 3.83
C ALA A 200 -5.24 1.93 4.78
N ASP A 201 -4.59 2.44 5.83
CA ASP A 201 -5.22 3.34 6.81
C ASP A 201 -5.61 4.68 6.15
N LEU A 202 -4.75 5.24 5.28
CA LEU A 202 -5.06 6.43 4.49
C LEU A 202 -6.23 6.18 3.52
N PHE A 203 -6.19 5.08 2.76
CA PHE A 203 -7.26 4.72 1.81
C PHE A 203 -8.62 4.61 2.52
N LEU A 204 -8.67 3.93 3.66
CA LEU A 204 -9.92 3.80 4.43
C LEU A 204 -10.39 5.13 4.98
N THR A 205 -9.49 5.95 5.52
CA THR A 205 -9.83 7.25 6.10
C THR A 205 -10.41 8.19 5.04
N PHE A 206 -9.77 8.32 3.88
CA PHE A 206 -10.29 9.15 2.79
C PHE A 206 -11.59 8.60 2.19
N SER A 207 -11.72 7.27 2.08
CA SER A 207 -12.96 6.65 1.61
C SER A 207 -14.14 6.93 2.54
N ILE A 208 -13.92 6.83 3.86
CA ILE A 208 -14.96 7.11 4.86
C ILE A 208 -15.32 8.60 4.86
N ILE A 209 -14.32 9.50 4.81
CA ILE A 209 -14.57 10.95 4.75
C ILE A 209 -15.38 11.32 3.50
N GLY A 210 -15.04 10.74 2.34
CA GLY A 210 -15.80 10.96 1.11
C GLY A 210 -17.28 10.57 1.27
N GLN A 211 -17.54 9.41 1.85
CA GLN A 211 -18.90 8.91 2.05
C GLN A 211 -19.68 9.68 3.12
N VAL A 212 -19.04 10.10 4.21
CA VAL A 212 -19.66 10.95 5.23
C VAL A 212 -20.00 12.33 4.65
N GLY A 213 -19.14 12.87 3.78
CA GLY A 213 -19.42 14.08 3.02
C GLY A 213 -20.66 13.94 2.13
N GLU A 214 -20.76 12.82 1.40
CA GLU A 214 -21.93 12.51 0.57
C GLU A 214 -23.21 12.30 1.39
N ALA A 215 -23.13 11.60 2.52
CA ALA A 215 -24.27 11.36 3.42
C ALA A 215 -24.80 12.65 4.07
N ASN A 216 -23.91 13.57 4.45
CA ASN A 216 -24.29 14.86 5.01
C ASN A 216 -24.92 15.78 3.95
N MET A 217 -24.43 15.74 2.70
CA MET A 217 -25.05 16.46 1.58
C MET A 217 -26.46 15.93 1.29
N SER A 218 -26.62 14.61 1.25
CA SER A 218 -27.93 13.94 1.04
C SER A 218 -28.94 14.25 2.16
N SER A 219 -28.47 14.32 3.42
CA SER A 219 -29.32 14.67 4.57
C SER A 219 -29.75 16.15 4.56
N THR A 220 -28.93 17.03 4.00
CA THR A 220 -29.22 18.46 3.86
C THR A 220 -30.24 18.72 2.74
N ASP A 221 -30.18 17.95 1.64
CA ASP A 221 -31.16 18.05 0.55
C ASP A 221 -32.57 17.61 0.99
N HIS A 222 -32.66 16.62 1.91
CA HIS A 222 -33.93 16.23 2.52
C HIS A 222 -34.56 17.31 3.43
N THR A 223 -33.77 18.26 3.94
CA THR A 223 -34.29 19.37 4.77
C THR A 223 -34.63 20.62 3.97
N GLN A 224 -34.39 20.63 2.65
CA GLN A 224 -34.52 21.83 1.80
C GLN A 224 -35.39 21.66 0.55
N PHE A 225 -36.33 20.71 0.54
CA PHE A 225 -37.52 20.83 -0.30
C PHE A 225 -38.66 21.46 0.53
N PRO A 226 -38.87 22.79 0.49
CA PRO A 226 -40.15 23.33 0.90
C PRO A 226 -41.18 22.73 -0.06
N ARG A 227 -42.17 22.06 0.54
CA ARG A 227 -43.39 21.59 -0.10
C ARG A 227 -44.04 22.78 -0.80
N SER A 228 -43.73 23.01 -2.08
CA SER A 228 -44.48 23.96 -2.90
C SER A 228 -45.86 23.34 -3.12
N THR A 229 -46.77 23.68 -2.21
CA THR A 229 -48.20 23.60 -2.45
C THR A 229 -48.49 24.45 -3.68
N ALA A 230 -48.58 23.82 -4.85
CA ALA A 230 -49.21 24.40 -6.01
C ALA A 230 -50.68 24.66 -5.67
N GLY A 231 -50.96 25.90 -5.31
CA GLY A 231 -52.29 26.43 -5.10
C GLY A 231 -53.11 26.33 -6.38
N ARG A 232 -54.32 25.80 -6.20
CA ARG A 232 -55.46 25.89 -7.10
C ARG A 232 -55.72 27.35 -7.49
N ALA A 233 -55.69 27.64 -8.79
CA ALA A 233 -56.52 28.64 -9.47
C ALA A 233 -56.52 28.31 -10.97
#